data_AF-A0A177T5I3-F1
#
_entry.id   AF-A0A177T5I3-F1
#
_cell.length_a   1.000
_cell.length_b   1.000
_cell.length_c   1.000
_cell.angle_alpha   90.00
_cell.angle_beta   90.00
_cell.angle_gamma   90.00
#
_symmetry.space_group_name_H-M   'P 1'
#
loop_
_entity.id
_entity.type
_entity.pdbx_description
1 polymer ?
#
loop_
_entity_poly.entity_id
_entity_poly.type
_entity_poly.pdbx_seq_one_letter_code
_entity_poly.pdbx_strand_id
1 'polypeptide(L)'
;MRRGSPLLERLKKKSDEILLMTGPIDEYAVTRLKEFEGQKLICVSKRVSSSDDDLSEDEKKSFMELTKIVKNILGDKVEKVILSNGIVDSPCVLVTD
;
A
#
# COMPACT_ATOMS: atom_id res chain seq x y z
N MET A 1 -12.72 0.86 -4.92
CA MET A 1 -11.37 0.37 -5.34
C MET A 1 -11.48 -0.21 -6.75
N ARG A 2 -10.69 0.24 -7.74
CA ARG A 2 -10.79 -0.24 -9.14
C ARG A 2 -9.88 -1.47 -9.36
N ARG A 3 -10.26 -2.40 -10.24
CA ARG A 3 -9.54 -3.66 -10.55
C ARG A 3 -8.07 -3.47 -11.02
N GLY A 4 -7.71 -2.27 -11.47
CA GLY A 4 -6.35 -1.87 -11.88
C GLY A 4 -5.66 -0.94 -10.87
N SER A 5 -6.02 -1.01 -9.58
CA SER A 5 -5.32 -0.23 -8.57
C SER A 5 -3.86 -0.70 -8.42
N PRO A 6 -2.87 0.21 -8.34
CA PRO A 6 -1.46 -0.13 -8.15
C PRO A 6 -1.23 -0.97 -6.88
N LEU A 7 -2.08 -0.82 -5.87
CA LEU A 7 -2.05 -1.58 -4.63
C LEU A 7 -2.27 -3.10 -4.82
N LEU A 8 -2.82 -3.52 -5.97
CA LEU A 8 -3.11 -4.91 -6.28
C LEU A 8 -2.04 -5.57 -7.16
N GLU A 9 -1.07 -4.82 -7.68
CA GLU A 9 -0.06 -5.33 -8.62
C GLU A 9 0.82 -6.40 -7.97
N ARG A 10 1.35 -6.12 -6.77
CA ARG A 10 2.20 -7.08 -6.03
C ARG A 10 1.42 -8.33 -5.60
N LEU A 11 0.17 -8.17 -5.17
CA LEU A 11 -0.69 -9.28 -4.75
C LEU A 11 -1.08 -10.18 -5.93
N LYS A 12 -1.37 -9.59 -7.10
CA LYS A 12 -1.57 -10.34 -8.34
C LYS A 12 -0.32 -11.10 -8.74
N LYS A 13 0.87 -10.50 -8.60
CA LYS A 13 2.16 -11.17 -8.91
C LYS A 13 2.50 -12.29 -7.93
N LYS A 14 2.06 -12.19 -6.67
CA LYS A 14 2.19 -13.24 -5.65
C LYS A 14 1.09 -14.32 -5.72
N SER A 15 0.13 -14.20 -6.64
CA SER A 15 -1.02 -15.12 -6.77
C SER A 15 -1.86 -15.26 -5.51
N ASP A 16 -1.96 -14.22 -4.69
CA ASP A 16 -2.85 -14.20 -3.54
C ASP A 16 -4.31 -14.00 -4.00
N GLU A 17 -5.28 -14.65 -3.33
CA GLU A 17 -6.70 -14.39 -3.57
C GLU A 17 -7.10 -13.01 -3.03
N ILE A 18 -7.79 -12.22 -3.86
CA ILE A 18 -8.16 -10.83 -3.55
C ILE A 18 -9.68 -10.71 -3.53
N LEU A 19 -10.23 -10.41 -2.35
CA LEU A 19 -11.64 -10.07 -2.19
C LEU A 19 -11.87 -8.58 -2.54
N LEU A 20 -12.55 -8.31 -3.65
CA LEU A 20 -12.93 -6.96 -4.03
C LEU A 20 -14.33 -6.62 -3.51
N MET A 21 -14.37 -5.82 -2.47
CA MET A 21 -15.58 -5.23 -1.92
C MET A 21 -15.87 -3.88 -2.59
N THR A 22 -17.06 -3.74 -3.19
CA THR A 22 -17.45 -2.57 -3.99
C THR A 22 -18.67 -1.84 -3.44
N GLY A 23 -19.35 -2.39 -2.45
CA GLY A 23 -20.53 -1.80 -1.83
C GLY A 23 -20.17 -0.78 -0.74
N PRO A 24 -20.97 0.29 -0.56
CA PRO A 24 -20.76 1.25 0.52
C PRO A 24 -20.95 0.63 1.92
N ILE A 25 -21.74 -0.45 2.01
CA ILE A 25 -21.92 -1.20 3.26
C ILE A 25 -20.69 -2.03 3.65
N ASP A 26 -19.82 -2.34 2.68
CA ASP A 26 -18.69 -3.23 2.90
C ASP A 26 -17.67 -2.61 3.88
N GLU A 27 -17.50 -1.28 3.86
CA GLU A 27 -16.62 -0.55 4.79
C GLU A 27 -17.04 -0.73 6.25
N TYR A 28 -18.35 -0.73 6.50
CA TYR A 28 -18.90 -1.05 7.82
C TYR A 28 -18.78 -2.53 8.17
N ALA A 29 -18.91 -3.41 7.18
CA ALA A 29 -18.81 -4.86 7.38
C ALA A 29 -17.39 -5.28 7.79
N VAL A 30 -16.35 -4.83 7.07
CA VAL A 30 -14.94 -5.17 7.37
C VAL A 30 -14.44 -4.61 8.70
N THR A 31 -15.07 -3.54 9.18
CA THR A 31 -14.74 -2.97 10.50
C THR A 31 -15.15 -3.92 11.63
N ARG A 32 -16.21 -4.71 11.44
CA ARG A 32 -16.72 -5.68 12.42
C ARG A 32 -16.23 -7.11 12.17
N LEU A 33 -16.14 -7.52 10.91
CA LEU A 33 -15.59 -8.82 10.50
C LEU A 33 -14.07 -8.74 10.40
N LYS A 34 -13.38 -9.04 11.50
CA LYS A 34 -11.90 -9.16 11.51
C LYS A 34 -11.42 -10.54 11.08
N GLU A 35 -12.24 -11.56 11.31
CA GLU A 35 -11.92 -12.96 11.03
C GLU A 35 -13.12 -13.65 10.38
N PHE A 36 -12.85 -14.46 9.36
CA PHE A 36 -13.84 -15.31 8.71
C PHE A 36 -13.24 -16.72 8.58
N GLU A 37 -13.92 -17.72 9.14
CA GLU A 37 -13.48 -19.13 9.12
C GLU A 37 -12.02 -19.33 9.60
N GLY A 38 -11.60 -18.56 10.61
CA GLY A 38 -10.23 -18.62 11.16
C GLY A 38 -9.16 -17.91 10.33
N GLN A 39 -9.52 -17.33 9.17
CA GLN A 39 -8.64 -16.46 8.40
C GLN A 39 -8.84 -14.99 8.77
N LYS A 40 -7.73 -14.29 9.05
CA LYS A 40 -7.72 -12.85 9.32
C LYS A 40 -7.85 -12.07 8.02
N LEU A 41 -8.83 -11.18 7.96
CA LEU A 41 -9.00 -10.26 6.85
C LEU A 41 -8.02 -9.10 7.00
N ILE A 42 -7.05 -9.02 6.08
CA ILE A 42 -6.06 -7.96 6.06
C ILE A 42 -6.42 -6.97 4.96
N CYS A 43 -6.62 -5.71 5.32
CA CYS A 43 -6.84 -4.66 4.35
C CYS A 43 -5.56 -4.41 3.55
N VAL A 44 -5.66 -4.56 2.23
CA VAL A 44 -4.54 -4.36 1.30
C VAL A 44 -3.93 -2.95 1.43
N SER A 45 -4.78 -1.92 1.56
CA SER A 45 -4.34 -0.53 1.70
C SER A 45 -3.41 -0.32 2.89
N LYS A 46 -3.70 -1.00 4.02
CA LYS A 46 -2.89 -0.95 5.25
C LYS A 46 -1.66 -1.85 5.21
N ARG A 47 -1.69 -2.92 4.40
CA ARG A 47 -0.55 -3.84 4.24
C ARG A 47 0.54 -3.25 3.35
N VAL A 48 0.15 -2.46 2.34
CA VAL A 48 1.11 -1.79 1.45
C VAL A 48 1.87 -0.68 2.18
N SER A 49 1.26 0.03 3.14
CA SER A 49 1.95 1.04 3.95
C SER A 49 2.96 0.46 4.94
N SER A 50 2.84 -0.82 5.30
CA SER A 50 3.71 -1.51 6.26
C SER A 50 4.77 -2.40 5.60
N SER A 51 4.82 -2.46 4.26
CA SER A 51 5.80 -3.27 3.52
C SER A 51 7.14 -2.54 3.33
N ASP A 52 7.80 -2.18 4.43
CA ASP A 52 9.17 -1.65 4.49
C ASP A 52 10.24 -2.77 4.59
N ASP A 53 9.81 -4.02 4.85
CA ASP A 53 10.68 -5.13 5.26
C ASP A 53 11.54 -5.75 4.14
N ASP A 54 11.22 -5.53 2.87
CA ASP A 54 11.92 -6.15 1.74
C ASP A 54 12.86 -5.20 0.97
N LEU A 55 13.15 -4.00 1.50
CA LEU A 55 14.04 -3.04 0.84
C LEU A 55 15.46 -3.12 1.41
N SER A 56 16.43 -3.35 0.54
CA SER A 56 17.84 -3.40 0.92
C SER A 56 18.31 -2.04 1.42
N GLU A 57 19.16 -2.01 2.46
CA GLU A 57 19.70 -0.77 3.04
C GLU A 57 20.39 0.14 1.99
N ASP A 58 20.98 -0.45 0.94
CA ASP A 58 21.61 0.28 -0.16
C ASP A 58 20.61 1.02 -1.06
N GLU A 59 19.43 0.45 -1.28
CA GLU A 59 18.34 1.11 -2.03
C GLU A 59 17.77 2.25 -1.20
N LYS A 60 17.55 2.02 0.11
CA LYS A 60 17.09 3.07 1.03
C LYS A 60 18.04 4.27 1.03
N LYS A 61 19.36 4.04 1.03
CA LYS A 61 20.36 5.11 0.97
C LYS A 61 20.36 5.84 -0.37
N SER A 62 20.34 5.10 -1.48
CA SER A 62 20.38 5.68 -2.84
C SER A 62 19.16 6.56 -3.13
N PHE A 63 17.99 6.18 -2.62
CA PHE A 63 16.75 6.93 -2.81
C PHE A 63 16.43 7.90 -1.65
N MET A 64 17.26 7.96 -0.60
CA MET A 64 17.05 8.88 0.53
C MET A 64 17.11 10.35 0.09
N GLU A 65 18.06 10.67 -0.79
CA GLU A 65 18.24 12.02 -1.31
C GLU A 65 17.06 12.42 -2.21
N LEU A 66 16.63 11.52 -3.10
CA LEU A 66 15.43 11.69 -3.94
C LEU A 66 14.18 11.89 -3.08
N THR A 67 14.01 11.10 -2.02
CA THR A 67 12.87 11.20 -1.10
C THR A 67 12.81 12.57 -0.41
N LYS A 68 13.97 13.13 -0.03
CA LYS A 68 14.05 14.48 0.56
C LYS A 68 13.70 15.57 -0.44
N ILE A 69 14.21 15.48 -1.67
CA ILE A 69 13.91 16.45 -2.74
C ILE A 69 12.40 16.45 -3.02
N VAL A 70 11.80 15.27 -3.15
CA VAL A 70 10.36 15.11 -3.38
C VAL A 70 9.56 15.69 -2.21
N LYS A 71 9.96 15.41 -0.95
CA LYS A 71 9.31 16.01 0.23
C LYS A 71 9.40 17.54 0.23
N ASN A 72 10.55 18.10 -0.13
CA ASN A 72 10.72 19.56 -0.20
C ASN A 72 9.86 20.20 -1.29
N ILE A 73 9.68 19.53 -2.44
CA ILE A 73 8.82 20.02 -3.53
C ILE A 73 7.34 19.95 -3.16
N LEU A 74 6.90 18.84 -2.54
CA LEU A 74 5.50 18.66 -2.15
C LEU A 74 5.13 19.44 -0.87
N GLY A 75 6.11 19.80 -0.04
CA GLY A 75 5.93 20.63 1.15
C GLY A 75 4.84 20.08 2.06
N ASP A 76 3.87 20.94 2.38
CA ASP A 76 2.77 20.64 3.31
C ASP A 76 1.69 19.70 2.74
N LYS A 77 1.80 19.28 1.48
CA LYS A 77 0.82 18.37 0.85
C LYS A 77 1.00 16.91 1.26
N VAL A 78 2.15 16.54 1.81
CA VAL A 78 2.47 15.15 2.19
C VAL A 78 3.16 15.11 3.55
N GLU A 79 2.70 14.23 4.43
CA GLU A 79 3.26 14.10 5.78
C GLU A 79 4.63 13.40 5.74
N LYS A 80 4.71 12.29 5.00
CA LYS A 80 5.91 11.46 4.87
C LYS A 80 6.01 10.86 3.48
N VAL A 81 7.22 10.84 2.93
CA VAL A 81 7.54 10.11 1.70
C VAL A 81 8.42 8.93 2.11
N ILE A 82 8.00 7.74 1.73
CA ILE A 82 8.66 6.46 2.06
C ILE A 82 8.77 5.67 0.77
N LEU A 83 9.82 4.86 0.66
CA LEU A 83 9.93 3.87 -0.40
C LEU A 83 9.01 2.71 -0.07
N SER A 84 8.12 2.37 -1.00
CA SER A 84 7.27 1.19 -0.87
C SER A 84 7.72 0.14 -1.87
N ASN A 85 7.86 -1.10 -1.41
CA ASN A 85 8.05 -2.26 -2.28
C ASN A 85 6.70 -2.91 -2.70
N GLY A 86 5.59 -2.20 -2.49
CA GLY A 86 4.23 -2.68 -2.73
C GLY A 86 3.73 -2.52 -4.17
N ILE A 87 4.51 -1.87 -5.04
CA ILE A 87 4.11 -1.44 -6.38
C ILE A 87 5.10 -2.02 -7.38
N VAL A 88 4.62 -2.48 -8.55
CA VAL A 88 5.46 -3.17 -9.53
C VAL A 88 5.53 -2.41 -10.85
N ASP A 89 4.39 -2.02 -11.41
CA ASP A 89 4.30 -1.29 -12.69
C ASP A 89 4.08 0.21 -12.49
N SER A 90 3.49 0.61 -11.37
CA SER A 90 3.21 2.02 -11.09
C SER A 90 4.38 2.75 -10.39
N PRO A 91 4.68 4.01 -10.73
CA PRO A 91 5.87 4.71 -10.22
C PRO A 91 5.72 5.22 -8.77
N CYS A 92 4.50 5.52 -8.31
CA CYS A 92 4.21 5.92 -6.94
C CYS A 92 2.73 5.74 -6.61
N VAL A 93 2.39 5.66 -5.32
CA VAL A 93 0.99 5.65 -4.84
C VAL A 93 0.83 6.59 -3.65
N LEU A 94 -0.29 7.30 -3.60
CA LEU A 94 -0.69 8.06 -2.41
C LEU A 94 -1.46 7.13 -1.48
N VAL A 95 -1.03 7.06 -0.23
CA VAL A 95 -1.72 6.32 0.83
C VAL A 95 -2.17 7.32 1.88
N THR A 96 -3.37 7.10 2.40
CA THR A 96 -3.90 7.83 3.57
C THR A 96 -3.66 6.98 4.81
N ASP A 97 -3.17 7.58 5.90
CA ASP A 97 -3.15 6.95 7.22
C ASP A 97 -4.56 6.76 7.80
#